data_AF-A0A357EF01-F1
#
_entry.id   AF-A0A357EF01-F1
#
_cell.length_a   1.000
_cell.length_b   1.000
_cell.length_c   1.000
_cell.angle_alpha   90.00
_cell.angle_beta   90.00
_cell.angle_gamma   90.00
#
_symmetry.space_group_name_H-M   'P 1'
#
loop_
_entity.id
_entity.type
_entity.pdbx_description
1 polymer ?
#
loop_
_entity_poly.entity_id
_entity_poly.type
_entity_poly.pdbx_seq_one_letter_code
_entity_poly.pdbx_strand_id
1 'polypeptide(L)'
;MPQGGGAACSKKDQRIHKNKPTTDESDVRILFCCVVSHRSRNKSETSRRWTDACLGRCGERSECGQPTDMDAVGRPRSGSPPRKRALMNLRKGVVVGSMVFALVGVLASPPLLLASDHTRAKELLQQTCVHCHRLEGTAESRFKLHAPDLIWAGSKYQRSWLIRWLTGKEAPLYVKGYLWDLTNVPTKHPIVTEAEANALADYFAEHKKDPRVTGGAFDLSKVTKFEVKFGAATYKAHACLGCHTIEDNGKLIGGPQSAALQNAGQRYNPDWVYRFGQNPQDFTVHNGEFLADATDPQLRAVIGYLMVQGVPGFQYYEPWTSPEFSKTDVGRGKVLYREYCAQCHGLTGKGDGPAASGLEPKPAIHANMPFDKLPIEYLYNVINHGGVAVGKSPNMPYWGLTIGQQGVADVIAYLRVTFKGIPEAASSAGSEPSAACVQPRKTAMAPNDYLTRTNPVPASAGTVRAGKELFLRTAQPIACVMCHGEQGDGKGLMGGALVPPPRNFTCGEMMSEIPDGQLFWIIKNGSPGTGMTAFGGMPDEQVWQLIHYIRSLAK
;
A
#
# COMPACT_ATOMS: atom_id res chain seq x y z
N MET A 1 -46.98 22.11 -50.33
CA MET A 1 -47.10 21.14 -51.44
C MET A 1 -45.75 20.45 -51.61
N PRO A 2 -45.69 19.15 -51.99
CA PRO A 2 -46.64 18.06 -51.77
C PRO A 2 -46.37 17.38 -50.39
N GLN A 3 -47.35 16.91 -49.61
CA GLN A 3 -48.41 15.90 -49.82
C GLN A 3 -47.93 14.43 -49.74
N GLY A 4 -48.70 13.62 -49.00
CA GLY A 4 -48.47 12.20 -48.71
C GLY A 4 -48.02 11.97 -47.26
N GLY A 5 -48.80 11.38 -46.36
CA GLY A 5 -50.16 10.83 -46.46
C GLY A 5 -50.36 9.78 -45.37
N GLY A 6 -51.25 10.01 -44.40
CA GLY A 6 -51.42 9.13 -43.24
C GLY A 6 -52.80 8.46 -43.17
N ALA A 7 -52.81 7.19 -42.79
CA ALA A 7 -53.91 6.40 -42.19
C ALA A 7 -53.28 5.08 -41.68
N ALA A 8 -53.41 4.67 -40.41
CA ALA A 8 -54.58 4.04 -39.78
C ALA A 8 -55.03 2.74 -40.49
N CYS A 9 -55.37 1.61 -39.86
CA CYS A 9 -55.57 1.26 -38.44
C CYS A 9 -55.03 -0.21 -38.22
N SER A 10 -55.27 -1.04 -37.18
CA SER A 10 -56.23 -1.06 -36.07
C SER A 10 -55.70 -1.89 -34.86
N LYS A 11 -56.57 -2.23 -33.89
CA LYS A 11 -56.33 -3.13 -32.74
C LYS A 11 -57.00 -4.50 -32.95
N LYS A 12 -56.43 -5.59 -32.41
CA LYS A 12 -56.96 -6.36 -31.24
C LYS A 12 -56.33 -7.77 -31.04
N ASP A 13 -56.18 -8.16 -29.76
CA ASP A 13 -56.43 -9.49 -29.13
C ASP A 13 -55.92 -10.80 -29.83
N GLN A 14 -55.38 -11.84 -29.16
CA GLN A 14 -55.07 -12.10 -27.74
C GLN A 14 -54.25 -13.41 -27.55
N ARG A 15 -53.68 -13.62 -26.35
CA ARG A 15 -53.30 -14.89 -25.66
C ARG A 15 -51.89 -15.52 -25.79
N ILE A 16 -51.12 -15.30 -24.72
CA ILE A 16 -50.53 -16.30 -23.78
C ILE A 16 -49.81 -17.55 -24.39
N HIS A 17 -48.47 -17.60 -24.29
CA HIS A 17 -47.79 -18.47 -23.30
C HIS A 17 -46.25 -18.26 -23.20
N LYS A 18 -45.74 -18.26 -21.96
CA LYS A 18 -44.39 -18.70 -21.51
C LYS A 18 -43.14 -18.16 -22.23
N ASN A 19 -42.56 -17.09 -21.67
CA ASN A 19 -41.18 -16.67 -21.99
C ASN A 19 -40.13 -17.34 -21.07
N LYS A 20 -39.20 -18.05 -21.70
CA LYS A 20 -37.75 -18.04 -21.40
C LYS A 20 -37.05 -18.12 -22.75
N PRO A 21 -36.10 -17.20 -23.03
CA PRO A 21 -34.87 -17.66 -23.66
C PRO A 21 -33.61 -17.02 -23.06
N THR A 22 -32.49 -17.62 -23.45
CA THR A 22 -31.10 -17.21 -23.21
C THR A 22 -30.62 -16.19 -24.26
N THR A 23 -29.52 -15.49 -23.95
CA THR A 23 -28.47 -15.00 -24.88
C THR A 23 -28.85 -14.44 -26.25
N ASP A 24 -28.52 -13.17 -26.52
CA ASP A 24 -27.31 -12.87 -27.32
C ASP A 24 -26.85 -11.39 -27.16
N GLU A 25 -25.63 -11.10 -27.62
CA GLU A 25 -24.98 -9.79 -27.61
C GLU A 25 -25.40 -8.92 -28.80
N SER A 26 -25.92 -7.70 -28.56
CA SER A 26 -25.71 -6.52 -29.41
C SER A 26 -26.16 -5.25 -28.68
N ASP A 27 -25.53 -4.12 -28.99
CA ASP A 27 -25.88 -2.74 -28.57
C ASP A 27 -25.24 -2.14 -27.30
N VAL A 28 -23.89 -2.13 -27.23
CA VAL A 28 -23.15 -0.99 -26.65
C VAL A 28 -21.91 -0.63 -27.50
N ARG A 29 -22.11 0.10 -28.59
CA ARG A 29 -21.06 0.92 -29.23
C ARG A 29 -21.63 2.27 -29.65
N ILE A 30 -21.40 3.29 -28.83
CA ILE A 30 -21.20 4.72 -29.17
C ILE A 30 -20.95 5.46 -27.84
N LEU A 31 -20.04 6.45 -27.86
CA LEU A 31 -19.49 7.27 -26.76
C LEU A 31 -18.20 6.77 -26.08
N PHE A 32 -17.07 6.96 -26.77
CA PHE A 32 -15.86 7.57 -26.19
C PHE A 32 -14.95 8.07 -27.33
N CYS A 33 -15.04 9.35 -27.67
CA CYS A 33 -14.14 9.98 -28.63
C CYS A 33 -14.03 11.49 -28.38
N CYS A 34 -13.17 11.89 -27.44
CA CYS A 34 -12.48 13.19 -27.42
C CYS A 34 -11.40 13.20 -26.32
N VAL A 35 -10.36 14.03 -26.52
CA VAL A 35 -9.23 14.27 -25.61
C VAL A 35 -8.27 13.08 -25.40
N VAL A 36 -7.44 12.78 -26.41
CA VAL A 36 -5.97 12.99 -26.34
C VAL A 36 -5.45 13.16 -27.78
N SER A 37 -5.03 14.38 -28.14
CA SER A 37 -4.12 14.58 -29.29
C SER A 37 -3.38 15.90 -29.14
N HIS A 38 -2.21 15.85 -28.50
CA HIS A 38 -1.09 16.76 -28.78
C HIS A 38 0.21 16.26 -28.11
N ARG A 39 0.90 15.35 -28.79
CA ARG A 39 2.37 15.41 -28.92
C ARG A 39 2.82 14.57 -30.12
N SER A 40 3.58 15.22 -30.99
CA SER A 40 4.29 14.66 -32.13
C SER A 40 5.50 13.81 -31.65
N ARG A 41 6.21 13.01 -32.45
CA ARG A 41 6.34 12.90 -33.93
C ARG A 41 7.01 11.54 -34.27
N ASN A 42 6.79 11.06 -35.50
CA ASN A 42 7.58 10.06 -36.24
C ASN A 42 8.03 8.75 -35.54
N LYS A 43 7.47 7.61 -36.01
CA LYS A 43 8.27 6.46 -36.44
C LYS A 43 7.61 5.78 -37.64
N SER A 44 8.43 5.18 -38.51
CA SER A 44 8.09 4.72 -39.85
C SER A 44 7.35 3.39 -39.89
N GLU A 45 6.77 3.10 -41.05
CA GLU A 45 6.02 1.88 -41.38
C GLU A 45 6.82 0.60 -41.11
N THR A 46 6.23 -0.38 -40.41
CA THR A 46 6.43 -1.84 -40.57
C THR A 46 5.52 -2.63 -39.62
N SER A 47 4.21 -2.65 -39.90
CA SER A 47 3.25 -3.47 -39.14
C SER A 47 2.19 -4.12 -40.04
N ARG A 48 2.63 -5.06 -40.88
CA ARG A 48 1.75 -6.01 -41.61
C ARG A 48 2.36 -7.41 -41.65
N ARG A 49 2.14 -8.17 -40.58
CA ARG A 49 2.01 -9.65 -40.49
C ARG A 49 1.86 -10.02 -39.01
N TRP A 50 1.42 -11.25 -38.74
CA TRP A 50 1.11 -11.81 -37.40
C TRP A 50 -0.24 -11.44 -36.80
N THR A 51 -1.30 -11.65 -37.57
CA THR A 51 -2.58 -12.17 -37.04
C THR A 51 -2.93 -13.41 -37.85
N ASP A 52 -2.54 -14.58 -37.34
CA ASP A 52 -3.07 -15.92 -37.69
C ASP A 52 -2.21 -17.00 -36.99
N ALA A 53 -2.72 -17.55 -35.87
CA ALA A 53 -2.43 -18.88 -35.30
C ALA A 53 -2.73 -18.94 -33.79
N CYS A 54 -3.99 -19.13 -33.39
CA CYS A 54 -4.35 -19.69 -32.07
C CYS A 54 -5.80 -20.20 -32.04
N LEU A 55 -6.09 -21.25 -32.83
CA LEU A 55 -7.27 -22.10 -32.64
C LEU A 55 -6.90 -23.58 -32.81
N GLY A 56 -7.24 -24.38 -31.80
CA GLY A 56 -7.38 -25.84 -31.93
C GLY A 56 -6.19 -26.73 -31.59
N ARG A 57 -6.13 -27.19 -30.33
CA ARG A 57 -6.56 -28.57 -30.00
C ARG A 57 -6.61 -28.87 -28.51
N CYS A 58 -7.74 -29.40 -28.05
CA CYS A 58 -7.77 -30.36 -26.94
C CYS A 58 -7.48 -31.76 -27.52
N GLY A 59 -6.81 -32.62 -26.74
CA GLY A 59 -6.51 -34.01 -27.11
C GLY A 59 -5.95 -34.76 -25.91
N GLU A 60 -6.53 -35.93 -25.63
CA GLU A 60 -6.36 -36.69 -24.38
C GLU A 60 -5.04 -37.48 -24.30
N ARG A 61 -4.51 -37.65 -23.08
CA ARG A 61 -3.98 -38.89 -22.44
C ARG A 61 -3.08 -38.51 -21.26
N SER A 62 -3.50 -38.76 -20.01
CA SER A 62 -3.38 -40.01 -19.25
C SER A 62 -1.96 -40.34 -18.79
N GLU A 63 -1.67 -40.10 -17.50
CA GLU A 63 -1.33 -41.18 -16.55
C GLU A 63 -1.21 -40.63 -15.11
N CYS A 64 -1.70 -41.40 -14.14
CA CYS A 64 -1.62 -41.07 -12.71
C CYS A 64 -0.49 -41.88 -12.06
N GLY A 65 0.50 -41.20 -11.49
CA GLY A 65 1.48 -41.82 -10.58
C GLY A 65 1.09 -41.56 -9.12
N GLN A 66 0.86 -42.62 -8.34
CA GLN A 66 0.71 -42.51 -6.88
C GLN A 66 2.08 -42.40 -6.18
N PRO A 67 2.14 -41.83 -4.96
CA PRO A 67 3.38 -41.65 -4.22
C PRO A 67 3.80 -42.90 -3.44
N THR A 68 5.10 -43.01 -3.14
CA THR A 68 5.67 -43.98 -2.19
C THR A 68 6.25 -43.27 -0.98
N ASP A 69 5.96 -43.78 0.22
CA ASP A 69 6.54 -43.34 1.49
C ASP A 69 8.07 -43.44 1.55
N MET A 70 8.69 -42.65 2.45
CA MET A 70 9.67 -43.14 3.44
C MET A 70 9.95 -42.10 4.55
N ASP A 71 9.41 -42.39 5.73
CA ASP A 71 10.00 -42.35 7.08
C ASP A 71 10.75 -41.14 7.69
N ALA A 72 10.57 -41.03 9.02
CA ALA A 72 11.07 -39.96 9.87
C ALA A 72 11.91 -40.47 11.06
N VAL A 73 13.09 -39.90 11.26
CA VAL A 73 13.92 -39.95 12.49
C VAL A 73 14.74 -38.63 12.54
N GLY A 74 15.02 -37.95 13.65
CA GLY A 74 14.65 -38.18 15.05
C GLY A 74 15.52 -37.39 16.06
N ARG A 75 15.26 -36.08 16.21
CA ARG A 75 15.54 -35.27 17.44
C ARG A 75 17.03 -35.02 17.85
N PRO A 76 17.31 -34.18 18.89
CA PRO A 76 18.27 -33.08 18.74
C PRO A 76 19.57 -33.19 19.58
N ARG A 77 20.45 -32.18 19.48
CA ARG A 77 21.52 -31.93 20.47
C ARG A 77 21.43 -30.54 21.08
N SER A 78 21.56 -30.50 22.40
CA SER A 78 21.67 -29.32 23.28
C SER A 78 23.14 -28.98 23.57
N GLY A 79 23.41 -27.75 24.02
CA GLY A 79 24.74 -27.35 24.51
C GLY A 79 24.95 -25.85 24.62
N SER A 80 24.72 -25.29 25.82
CA SER A 80 24.89 -23.85 26.14
C SER A 80 26.33 -23.57 26.69
N PRO A 81 26.73 -22.32 27.04
CA PRO A 81 28.05 -21.79 26.69
C PRO A 81 29.03 -21.69 27.88
N PRO A 82 30.15 -20.97 27.72
CA PRO A 82 30.64 -20.15 28.83
C PRO A 82 31.04 -18.70 28.50
N ARG A 83 30.45 -17.80 29.32
CA ARG A 83 31.11 -16.72 30.10
C ARG A 83 31.82 -15.56 29.40
N LYS A 84 31.17 -14.40 29.54
CA LYS A 84 31.79 -13.06 29.59
C LYS A 84 32.93 -13.01 30.63
N ARG A 85 33.99 -12.24 30.35
CA ARG A 85 34.76 -11.52 31.37
C ARG A 85 34.72 -10.03 31.03
N ALA A 86 34.12 -9.25 31.93
CA ALA A 86 34.30 -7.81 31.96
C ALA A 86 35.48 -7.49 32.89
N LEU A 87 36.29 -6.50 32.53
CA LEU A 87 37.13 -5.79 33.48
C LEU A 87 36.87 -4.30 33.31
N MET A 88 36.47 -3.67 34.41
CA MET A 88 36.18 -2.25 34.51
C MET A 88 37.45 -1.45 34.77
N ASN A 89 37.43 -0.21 34.29
CA ASN A 89 38.01 0.98 34.91
C ASN A 89 39.48 0.95 35.39
N LEU A 90 40.26 1.91 34.88
CA LEU A 90 40.90 2.85 35.79
C LEU A 90 40.86 4.28 35.23
N ARG A 91 40.09 5.16 35.89
CA ARG A 91 40.24 6.62 35.74
C ARG A 91 41.50 7.06 36.48
N LYS A 92 42.38 7.83 35.84
CA LYS A 92 43.08 8.96 36.47
C LYS A 92 43.24 10.07 35.44
N GLY A 93 42.74 11.26 35.75
CA GLY A 93 43.06 12.49 35.01
C GLY A 93 44.14 13.26 35.76
N VAL A 94 44.98 13.96 35.02
CA VAL A 94 45.82 15.07 35.51
C VAL A 94 45.75 16.19 34.46
N VAL A 95 45.91 17.44 34.91
CA VAL A 95 45.45 18.66 34.27
C VAL A 95 46.64 19.54 33.84
N VAL A 96 46.50 20.16 32.65
CA VAL A 96 47.23 21.34 32.13
C VAL A 96 48.74 21.21 31.85
N GLY A 97 49.07 21.63 30.62
CA GLY A 97 50.43 21.94 30.15
C GLY A 97 50.35 22.66 28.81
N SER A 98 50.10 23.96 28.83
CA SER A 98 49.94 24.77 27.60
C SER A 98 51.26 24.91 26.84
N MET A 99 51.31 24.43 25.60
CA MET A 99 52.41 24.75 24.68
C MET A 99 51.86 25.03 23.29
N VAL A 100 51.81 26.31 22.92
CA VAL A 100 51.38 26.76 21.59
C VAL A 100 52.53 26.55 20.62
N PHE A 101 52.56 25.39 19.97
CA PHE A 101 53.36 25.20 18.76
C PHE A 101 52.53 25.60 17.54
N ALA A 102 52.94 26.68 16.87
CA ALA A 102 52.39 27.08 15.58
C ALA A 102 52.86 26.11 14.48
N LEU A 103 52.22 24.94 14.38
CA LEU A 103 52.37 24.08 13.22
C LEU A 103 51.43 24.58 12.11
N VAL A 104 52.00 25.19 11.06
CA VAL A 104 51.30 25.35 9.78
C VAL A 104 51.27 23.97 9.11
N GLY A 105 50.40 23.11 9.63
CA GLY A 105 50.10 21.81 9.05
C GLY A 105 49.27 22.02 7.78
N VAL A 106 49.91 21.94 6.63
CA VAL A 106 49.21 21.85 5.34
C VAL A 106 48.41 20.56 5.35
N LEU A 107 47.10 20.67 5.63
CA LEU A 107 46.12 19.60 5.43
C LEU A 107 45.87 19.40 3.94
N ALA A 108 46.89 18.92 3.23
CA ALA A 108 46.71 18.27 1.96
C ALA A 108 46.03 16.92 2.23
N SER A 109 44.71 16.89 2.09
CA SER A 109 43.98 15.64 1.81
C SER A 109 44.73 14.88 0.70
N PRO A 110 44.99 13.57 0.80
CA PRO A 110 45.92 12.90 -0.10
C PRO A 110 45.21 12.45 -1.41
N PRO A 111 45.34 13.17 -2.55
CA PRO A 111 44.80 12.68 -3.83
C PRO A 111 45.50 11.40 -4.29
N LEU A 112 46.73 11.16 -3.85
CA LEU A 112 47.55 10.01 -4.23
C LEU A 112 46.97 8.66 -3.76
N LEU A 113 46.37 8.60 -2.56
CA LEU A 113 45.78 7.36 -2.04
C LEU A 113 44.47 7.00 -2.76
N LEU A 114 43.61 7.99 -2.99
CA LEU A 114 42.38 7.81 -3.77
C LEU A 114 42.68 7.40 -5.23
N ALA A 115 43.72 7.98 -5.84
CA ALA A 115 44.16 7.61 -7.19
C ALA A 115 44.69 6.15 -7.26
N SER A 116 45.41 5.68 -6.24
CA SER A 116 45.83 4.27 -6.17
C SER A 116 44.65 3.32 -5.97
N ASP A 117 43.68 3.67 -5.12
CA ASP A 117 42.50 2.84 -4.86
C ASP A 117 41.59 2.76 -6.10
N HIS A 118 41.42 3.85 -6.86
CA HIS A 118 40.69 3.83 -8.13
C HIS A 118 41.37 2.97 -9.19
N THR A 119 42.70 3.03 -9.28
CA THR A 119 43.47 2.17 -10.21
C THR A 119 43.30 0.70 -9.82
N ARG A 120 43.44 0.38 -8.53
CA ARG A 120 43.26 -0.98 -8.00
C ARG A 120 41.83 -1.51 -8.22
N ALA A 121 40.82 -0.69 -8.00
CA ALA A 121 39.42 -1.04 -8.26
C ALA A 121 39.18 -1.33 -9.75
N LYS A 122 39.73 -0.50 -10.65
CA LYS A 122 39.64 -0.69 -12.11
C LYS A 122 40.34 -1.98 -12.56
N GLU A 123 41.53 -2.28 -12.04
CA GLU A 123 42.23 -3.54 -12.32
C GLU A 123 41.41 -4.76 -11.88
N LEU A 124 40.91 -4.75 -10.64
CA LEU A 124 40.12 -5.84 -10.07
C LEU A 124 38.83 -6.09 -10.88
N LEU A 125 38.16 -5.03 -11.32
CA LEU A 125 37.01 -5.12 -12.22
C LEU A 125 37.35 -5.81 -13.54
N GLN A 126 38.47 -5.43 -14.17
CA GLN A 126 38.92 -5.98 -15.46
C GLN A 126 39.50 -7.40 -15.35
N GLN A 127 40.06 -7.78 -14.20
CA GLN A 127 40.63 -9.11 -14.00
C GLN A 127 39.59 -10.13 -13.53
N THR A 128 38.56 -9.71 -12.78
CA THR A 128 37.65 -10.65 -12.08
C THR A 128 36.18 -10.47 -12.46
N CYS A 129 35.71 -9.25 -12.72
CA CYS A 129 34.27 -8.98 -12.84
C CYS A 129 33.75 -9.00 -14.29
N VAL A 130 34.53 -8.49 -15.25
CA VAL A 130 34.10 -8.32 -16.66
C VAL A 130 33.70 -9.60 -17.38
N HIS A 131 34.15 -10.78 -16.92
CA HIS A 131 33.77 -12.06 -17.53
C HIS A 131 32.27 -12.36 -17.37
N CYS A 132 31.63 -11.86 -16.31
CA CYS A 132 30.20 -12.07 -16.04
C CYS A 132 29.39 -10.77 -16.11
N HIS A 133 29.99 -9.65 -15.71
CA HIS A 133 29.32 -8.35 -15.58
C HIS A 133 29.74 -7.38 -16.68
N ARG A 134 28.76 -6.75 -17.33
CA ARG A 134 29.02 -5.57 -18.15
C ARG A 134 29.30 -4.35 -17.26
N LEU A 135 30.25 -3.53 -17.71
CA LEU A 135 30.65 -2.28 -17.05
C LEU A 135 30.40 -1.05 -17.92
N GLU A 136 30.18 -1.21 -19.23
CA GLU A 136 30.04 -0.11 -20.21
C GLU A 136 28.99 -0.42 -21.30
N GLY A 137 28.56 0.63 -22.00
CA GLY A 137 27.50 0.60 -23.03
C GLY A 137 26.10 0.92 -22.50
N THR A 138 25.07 0.55 -23.27
CA THR A 138 23.65 0.82 -22.97
C THR A 138 22.97 -0.37 -22.27
N ALA A 139 21.71 -0.20 -21.87
CA ALA A 139 20.87 -1.32 -21.43
C ALA A 139 20.81 -2.42 -22.52
N GLU A 140 20.77 -3.67 -22.09
CA GLU A 140 20.70 -4.87 -22.93
C GLU A 140 19.63 -5.82 -22.37
N SER A 141 19.18 -6.74 -23.21
CA SER A 141 18.26 -7.84 -22.90
C SER A 141 18.81 -8.73 -21.78
N ARG A 142 18.02 -9.00 -20.73
CA ARG A 142 18.32 -9.98 -19.67
C ARG A 142 18.73 -11.34 -20.26
N PHE A 143 18.13 -11.75 -21.39
CA PHE A 143 18.45 -13.00 -22.09
C PHE A 143 19.85 -13.06 -22.71
N LYS A 144 20.60 -11.95 -22.79
CA LYS A 144 22.01 -11.92 -23.24
C LYS A 144 22.99 -11.67 -22.09
N LEU A 145 22.52 -11.59 -20.85
CA LEU A 145 23.32 -11.25 -19.68
C LEU A 145 23.52 -12.48 -18.79
N HIS A 146 24.78 -12.79 -18.47
CA HIS A 146 25.14 -13.87 -17.55
C HIS A 146 24.94 -13.48 -16.07
N ALA A 147 25.10 -12.19 -15.75
CA ALA A 147 24.92 -11.62 -14.41
C ALA A 147 24.31 -10.20 -14.51
N PRO A 148 23.83 -9.62 -13.38
CA PRO A 148 23.28 -8.26 -13.37
C PRO A 148 24.28 -7.23 -13.92
N ASP A 149 23.79 -6.34 -14.79
CA ASP A 149 24.61 -5.27 -15.35
C ASP A 149 25.07 -4.27 -14.27
N LEU A 150 26.32 -3.80 -14.37
CA LEU A 150 26.95 -2.87 -13.43
C LEU A 150 27.26 -1.50 -14.05
N ILE A 151 26.86 -1.23 -15.31
CA ILE A 151 26.98 0.09 -15.95
C ILE A 151 26.48 1.27 -15.09
N TRP A 152 25.46 1.02 -14.25
CA TRP A 152 24.85 2.00 -13.34
C TRP A 152 24.88 1.58 -11.86
N ALA A 153 25.87 0.76 -11.46
CA ALA A 153 25.97 0.21 -10.11
C ALA A 153 26.00 1.27 -9.00
N GLY A 154 26.64 2.43 -9.25
CA GLY A 154 26.75 3.54 -8.30
C GLY A 154 25.46 4.32 -8.09
N SER A 155 24.59 4.39 -9.10
CA SER A 155 23.21 4.88 -8.89
C SER A 155 22.34 3.83 -8.22
N LYS A 156 22.55 2.55 -8.50
CA LYS A 156 21.64 1.45 -8.10
C LYS A 156 21.77 1.00 -6.65
N TYR A 157 22.98 0.78 -6.15
CA TYR A 157 23.21 0.11 -4.87
C TYR A 157 23.66 1.08 -3.78
N GLN A 158 23.25 0.81 -2.53
CA GLN A 158 23.82 1.50 -1.38
C GLN A 158 25.24 1.00 -1.09
N ARG A 159 26.18 1.93 -0.84
CA ARG A 159 27.60 1.64 -0.52
C ARG A 159 27.73 0.59 0.59
N SER A 160 26.94 0.71 1.66
CA SER A 160 26.99 -0.19 2.82
C SER A 160 26.57 -1.62 2.48
N TRP A 161 25.55 -1.81 1.64
CA TRP A 161 25.14 -3.14 1.17
C TRP A 161 26.13 -3.72 0.18
N LEU A 162 26.63 -2.91 -0.75
CA LEU A 162 27.60 -3.36 -1.75
C LEU A 162 28.85 -3.95 -1.09
N ILE A 163 29.36 -3.31 -0.03
CA ILE A 163 30.50 -3.83 0.75
C ILE A 163 30.15 -5.17 1.42
N ARG A 164 28.96 -5.30 2.02
CA ARG A 164 28.51 -6.58 2.63
C ARG A 164 28.32 -7.68 1.58
N TRP A 165 27.78 -7.36 0.41
CA TRP A 165 27.64 -8.28 -0.71
C TRP A 165 29.00 -8.78 -1.22
N LEU A 166 29.91 -7.85 -1.52
CA LEU A 166 31.26 -8.15 -2.03
C LEU A 166 32.14 -8.90 -1.01
N THR A 167 31.85 -8.79 0.29
CA THR A 167 32.52 -9.55 1.35
C THR A 167 31.78 -10.84 1.77
N GLY A 168 30.73 -11.23 1.06
CA GLY A 168 29.98 -12.47 1.31
C GLY A 168 29.11 -12.47 2.58
N LYS A 169 28.81 -11.30 3.14
CA LYS A 169 27.98 -11.09 4.35
C LYS A 169 26.47 -11.02 4.04
N GLU A 170 26.06 -11.25 2.78
CA GLU A 170 24.69 -11.15 2.29
C GLU A 170 24.26 -12.45 1.58
N ALA A 171 22.97 -12.81 1.66
CA ALA A 171 22.42 -13.98 0.98
C ALA A 171 22.22 -13.74 -0.53
N PRO A 172 22.30 -14.77 -1.40
CA PRO A 172 22.15 -14.62 -2.85
C PRO A 172 20.89 -13.85 -3.27
N LEU A 173 21.08 -12.78 -4.06
CA LEU A 173 20.00 -11.90 -4.51
C LEU A 173 18.94 -12.65 -5.36
N TYR A 174 19.39 -13.61 -6.16
CA TYR A 174 18.57 -14.43 -7.04
C TYR A 174 18.69 -15.90 -6.62
N VAL A 175 17.74 -16.39 -5.82
CA VAL A 175 17.79 -17.74 -5.21
C VAL A 175 17.85 -18.85 -6.26
N LYS A 176 17.17 -18.65 -7.40
CA LYS A 176 17.15 -19.60 -8.54
C LYS A 176 18.13 -19.25 -9.67
N GLY A 177 19.03 -18.28 -9.47
CA GLY A 177 19.96 -17.81 -10.50
C GLY A 177 19.43 -16.59 -11.27
N TYR A 178 20.32 -15.95 -12.03
CA TYR A 178 20.00 -14.67 -12.68
C TYR A 178 19.06 -14.81 -13.89
N LEU A 179 19.06 -15.95 -14.57
CA LEU A 179 18.02 -16.33 -15.53
C LEU A 179 16.99 -17.24 -14.85
N TRP A 180 15.71 -17.06 -15.17
CA TRP A 180 14.60 -17.78 -14.55
C TRP A 180 14.32 -19.14 -15.20
N ASP A 181 14.87 -19.39 -16.39
CA ASP A 181 14.68 -20.56 -17.23
C ASP A 181 15.48 -21.80 -16.79
N LEU A 182 16.20 -21.71 -15.67
CA LEU A 182 17.05 -22.75 -15.09
C LEU A 182 18.21 -23.21 -15.99
N THR A 183 18.51 -22.50 -17.07
CA THR A 183 19.68 -22.77 -17.94
C THR A 183 21.01 -22.53 -17.23
N ASN A 184 21.00 -21.69 -16.19
CA ASN A 184 22.14 -21.39 -15.34
C ASN A 184 21.89 -21.88 -13.91
N VAL A 185 22.82 -22.68 -13.38
CA VAL A 185 22.83 -23.07 -11.96
C VAL A 185 23.35 -21.90 -11.11
N PRO A 186 22.77 -21.61 -9.92
CA PRO A 186 23.29 -20.57 -9.03
C PRO A 186 24.74 -20.84 -8.61
N THR A 187 25.68 -20.07 -9.13
CA THR A 187 27.09 -20.09 -8.71
C THR A 187 27.30 -19.11 -7.54
N LYS A 188 28.29 -19.41 -6.70
CA LYS A 188 28.65 -18.54 -5.57
C LYS A 188 29.43 -17.33 -6.11
N HIS A 189 28.94 -16.13 -5.82
CA HIS A 189 29.62 -14.89 -6.23
C HIS A 189 31.02 -14.83 -5.60
N PRO A 190 32.09 -14.45 -6.34
CA PRO A 190 33.42 -14.25 -5.78
C PRO A 190 33.40 -13.22 -4.64
N ILE A 191 34.19 -13.43 -3.60
CA ILE A 191 34.35 -12.47 -2.50
C ILE A 191 35.72 -11.78 -2.62
N VAL A 192 35.78 -10.53 -2.17
CA VAL A 192 37.00 -9.71 -2.12
C VAL A 192 37.28 -9.27 -0.69
N THR A 193 38.47 -8.72 -0.44
CA THR A 193 38.80 -8.16 0.89
C THR A 193 37.94 -6.94 1.22
N GLU A 194 37.84 -6.58 2.49
CA GLU A 194 37.05 -5.40 2.90
C GLU A 194 37.63 -4.08 2.35
N ALA A 195 38.96 -3.99 2.17
CA ALA A 195 39.60 -2.86 1.51
C ALA A 195 39.21 -2.76 0.03
N GLU A 196 39.30 -3.87 -0.72
CA GLU A 196 38.88 -3.93 -2.13
C GLU A 196 37.39 -3.66 -2.30
N ALA A 197 36.54 -4.15 -1.39
CA ALA A 197 35.11 -3.87 -1.40
C ALA A 197 34.79 -2.38 -1.20
N ASN A 198 35.57 -1.66 -0.37
CA ASN A 198 35.44 -0.21 -0.23
C ASN A 198 35.88 0.49 -1.53
N ALA A 199 37.07 0.18 -2.07
CA ALA A 199 37.58 0.79 -3.29
C ALA A 199 36.65 0.57 -4.50
N LEU A 200 36.08 -0.62 -4.66
CA LEU A 200 35.07 -0.93 -5.67
C LEU A 200 33.77 -0.11 -5.48
N ALA A 201 33.32 0.05 -4.23
CA ALA A 201 32.11 0.80 -3.93
C ALA A 201 32.28 2.30 -4.20
N ASP A 202 33.44 2.87 -3.87
CA ASP A 202 33.77 4.27 -4.16
C ASP A 202 33.96 4.50 -5.67
N TYR A 203 34.67 3.59 -6.36
CA TYR A 203 34.80 3.62 -7.82
C TYR A 203 33.44 3.61 -8.53
N PHE A 204 32.52 2.72 -8.14
CA PHE A 204 31.16 2.71 -8.70
C PHE A 204 30.39 3.98 -8.36
N ALA A 205 30.44 4.44 -7.11
CA ALA A 205 29.75 5.66 -6.67
C ALA A 205 30.19 6.90 -7.46
N GLU A 206 31.44 6.96 -7.93
CA GLU A 206 31.95 8.05 -8.78
C GLU A 206 31.66 7.82 -10.27
N HIS A 207 31.96 6.63 -10.80
CA HIS A 207 32.07 6.39 -12.25
C HIS A 207 30.87 5.67 -12.90
N LYS A 208 29.96 5.06 -12.12
CA LYS A 208 28.85 4.23 -12.63
C LYS A 208 27.49 4.80 -12.22
N LYS A 209 27.28 6.08 -12.56
CA LYS A 209 26.03 6.82 -12.36
C LYS A 209 25.16 6.79 -13.61
N ASP A 210 23.85 6.72 -13.42
CA ASP A 210 22.84 6.92 -14.46
C ASP A 210 22.33 8.38 -14.41
N PRO A 211 22.47 9.18 -15.49
CA PRO A 211 21.96 10.54 -15.53
C PRO A 211 20.42 10.65 -15.46
N ARG A 212 19.69 9.53 -15.61
CA ARG A 212 18.23 9.46 -15.49
C ARG A 212 17.75 9.34 -14.04
N VAL A 213 18.66 9.07 -13.09
CA VAL A 213 18.36 8.95 -11.66
C VAL A 213 18.62 10.29 -10.98
N THR A 214 17.55 11.03 -10.71
CA THR A 214 17.59 12.33 -10.03
C THR A 214 17.71 12.14 -8.52
N GLY A 215 18.76 12.69 -7.91
CA GLY A 215 18.94 12.66 -6.46
C GLY A 215 17.83 13.41 -5.72
N GLY A 216 17.26 12.80 -4.70
CA GLY A 216 16.14 13.35 -3.92
C GLY A 216 14.77 13.26 -4.60
N ALA A 217 14.64 12.48 -5.69
CA ALA A 217 13.35 12.20 -6.32
C ALA A 217 12.44 11.35 -5.42
N PHE A 218 13.01 10.49 -4.56
CA PHE A 218 12.28 9.76 -3.53
C PHE A 218 12.71 10.19 -2.13
N ASP A 219 11.96 11.13 -1.56
CA ASP A 219 12.13 11.52 -0.15
C ASP A 219 11.55 10.45 0.80
N LEU A 220 12.45 9.64 1.37
CA LEU A 220 12.16 8.62 2.38
C LEU A 220 11.71 9.24 3.72
N SER A 221 12.16 10.46 4.05
CA SER A 221 11.78 11.14 5.30
C SER A 221 10.31 11.60 5.31
N LYS A 222 9.66 11.60 4.14
CA LYS A 222 8.24 11.89 3.95
C LYS A 222 7.37 10.65 3.77
N VAL A 223 7.88 9.44 4.04
CA VAL A 223 7.08 8.21 3.95
C VAL A 223 6.19 8.06 5.19
N THR A 224 4.89 8.08 4.95
CA THR A 224 3.85 7.94 5.98
C THR A 224 3.50 6.48 6.25
N LYS A 225 2.97 6.21 7.45
CA LYS A 225 2.42 4.89 7.82
C LYS A 225 1.28 4.46 6.90
N PHE A 226 0.50 5.44 6.41
CA PHE A 226 -0.57 5.21 5.45
C PHE A 226 -0.02 4.74 4.10
N GLU A 227 0.96 5.44 3.51
CA GLU A 227 1.59 5.03 2.25
C GLU A 227 2.18 3.63 2.33
N VAL A 228 2.80 3.24 3.45
CA VAL A 228 3.35 1.89 3.62
C VAL A 228 2.26 0.83 3.68
N LYS A 229 1.15 1.08 4.37
CA LYS A 229 -0.01 0.16 4.38
C LYS A 229 -0.68 0.07 3.00
N PHE A 230 -0.82 1.19 2.30
CA PHE A 230 -1.38 1.26 0.96
C PHE A 230 -0.47 0.53 -0.04
N GLY A 231 0.83 0.80 -0.01
CA GLY A 231 1.86 0.15 -0.80
C GLY A 231 1.90 -1.37 -0.61
N ALA A 232 1.76 -1.86 0.62
CA ALA A 232 1.63 -3.29 0.90
C ALA A 232 0.39 -3.91 0.23
N ALA A 233 -0.74 -3.20 0.18
CA ALA A 233 -1.94 -3.64 -0.51
C ALA A 233 -1.77 -3.57 -2.05
N THR A 234 -1.20 -2.48 -2.57
CA THR A 234 -0.89 -2.30 -3.99
C THR A 234 0.06 -3.37 -4.51
N TYR A 235 1.12 -3.70 -3.75
CA TYR A 235 2.09 -4.75 -4.06
C TYR A 235 1.46 -6.14 -4.15
N LYS A 236 0.46 -6.42 -3.30
CA LYS A 236 -0.32 -7.66 -3.36
C LYS A 236 -1.29 -7.66 -4.54
N ALA A 237 -1.95 -6.53 -4.82
CA ALA A 237 -2.93 -6.37 -5.90
C ALA A 237 -2.31 -6.48 -7.30
N HIS A 238 -1.09 -5.97 -7.51
CA HIS A 238 -0.38 -6.03 -8.81
C HIS A 238 0.46 -7.32 -8.97
N ALA A 239 0.14 -8.37 -8.22
CA ALA A 239 0.76 -9.70 -8.31
C ALA A 239 2.29 -9.75 -8.13
N CYS A 240 2.93 -8.72 -7.56
CA CYS A 240 4.38 -8.66 -7.35
C CYS A 240 4.90 -9.87 -6.54
N LEU A 241 4.08 -10.36 -5.59
CA LEU A 241 4.30 -11.59 -4.82
C LEU A 241 4.50 -12.86 -5.67
N GLY A 242 4.02 -12.91 -6.91
CA GLY A 242 4.21 -14.07 -7.79
C GLY A 242 5.68 -14.28 -8.18
N CYS A 243 6.45 -13.20 -8.26
CA CYS A 243 7.84 -13.21 -8.72
C CYS A 243 8.86 -12.84 -7.64
N HIS A 244 8.44 -12.09 -6.61
CA HIS A 244 9.33 -11.54 -5.58
C HIS A 244 8.97 -12.05 -4.19
N THR A 245 10.02 -12.30 -3.38
CA THR A 245 9.88 -12.59 -1.96
C THR A 245 9.90 -11.30 -1.13
N ILE A 246 9.14 -11.28 -0.03
CA ILE A 246 9.09 -10.22 0.98
C ILE A 246 8.88 -10.82 2.38
N GLU A 247 9.15 -10.03 3.42
CA GLU A 247 8.77 -10.40 4.79
C GLU A 247 7.38 -9.84 5.12
N ASP A 248 6.48 -10.72 5.58
CA ASP A 248 5.14 -10.38 6.05
C ASP A 248 4.86 -11.12 7.37
N ASN A 249 4.56 -10.39 8.44
CA ASN A 249 4.35 -10.93 9.80
C ASN A 249 5.45 -11.89 10.28
N GLY A 250 6.72 -11.56 10.04
CA GLY A 250 7.89 -12.37 10.43
C GLY A 250 8.07 -13.67 9.64
N LYS A 251 7.36 -13.82 8.51
CA LYS A 251 7.51 -14.95 7.58
C LYS A 251 7.92 -14.45 6.21
N LEU A 252 8.81 -15.20 5.55
CA LEU A 252 9.13 -14.98 4.15
C LEU A 252 8.00 -15.55 3.28
N ILE A 253 7.42 -14.72 2.42
CA ILE A 253 6.35 -15.11 1.48
C ILE A 253 6.70 -14.65 0.05
N GLY A 254 6.03 -15.24 -0.94
CA GLY A 254 6.17 -14.89 -2.36
C GLY A 254 7.08 -15.81 -3.17
N GLY A 255 7.19 -15.55 -4.46
CA GLY A 255 7.96 -16.35 -5.42
C GLY A 255 9.47 -16.04 -5.41
N PRO A 256 10.36 -17.03 -5.51
CA PRO A 256 11.81 -16.83 -5.55
C PRO A 256 12.35 -16.69 -7.00
N GLN A 257 11.54 -16.19 -7.94
CA GLN A 257 11.86 -16.16 -9.38
C GLN A 257 12.62 -14.88 -9.80
N SER A 258 12.45 -13.80 -9.04
CA SER A 258 13.09 -12.51 -9.22
C SER A 258 13.89 -12.14 -7.97
N ALA A 259 14.42 -10.91 -7.94
CA ALA A 259 15.19 -10.41 -6.81
C ALA A 259 14.37 -10.43 -5.50
N ALA A 260 14.96 -10.98 -4.44
CA ALA A 260 14.41 -10.89 -3.08
C ALA A 260 14.18 -9.42 -2.67
N LEU A 261 12.98 -9.04 -2.22
CA LEU A 261 12.63 -7.66 -1.86
C LEU A 261 12.50 -7.40 -0.35
N GLN A 262 12.56 -8.44 0.48
CA GLN A 262 12.90 -8.26 1.90
C GLN A 262 14.22 -7.50 2.03
N ASN A 263 14.25 -6.50 2.90
CA ASN A 263 15.37 -5.57 3.10
C ASN A 263 15.79 -4.77 1.84
N ALA A 264 14.91 -4.59 0.85
CA ALA A 264 15.21 -3.81 -0.37
C ALA A 264 15.71 -2.39 -0.07
N GLY A 265 15.14 -1.73 0.95
CA GLY A 265 15.57 -0.41 1.44
C GLY A 265 16.93 -0.34 2.12
N GLN A 266 17.59 -1.48 2.38
CA GLN A 266 18.99 -1.52 2.78
C GLN A 266 19.93 -1.75 1.59
N ARG A 267 19.40 -2.24 0.46
CA ARG A 267 20.16 -2.66 -0.73
C ARG A 267 20.25 -1.59 -1.80
N TYR A 268 19.09 -1.03 -2.17
CA TYR A 268 18.98 -0.14 -3.32
C TYR A 268 18.92 1.32 -2.90
N ASN A 269 19.42 2.21 -3.75
CA ASN A 269 19.19 3.64 -3.59
C ASN A 269 17.70 3.95 -3.86
N PRO A 270 16.97 4.64 -2.96
CA PRO A 270 15.55 4.93 -3.14
C PRO A 270 15.24 5.72 -4.43
N ASP A 271 16.11 6.64 -4.83
CA ASP A 271 15.95 7.40 -6.08
C ASP A 271 16.05 6.49 -7.31
N TRP A 272 16.94 5.49 -7.27
CA TRP A 272 17.04 4.48 -8.32
C TRP A 272 15.83 3.56 -8.34
N VAL A 273 15.31 3.11 -7.18
CA VAL A 273 14.11 2.25 -7.16
C VAL A 273 12.89 3.02 -7.69
N TYR A 274 12.76 4.29 -7.37
CA TYR A 274 11.72 5.16 -7.93
C TYR A 274 11.86 5.32 -9.44
N ARG A 275 13.07 5.63 -9.94
CA ARG A 275 13.30 5.72 -11.38
C ARG A 275 13.15 4.37 -12.11
N PHE A 276 13.48 3.26 -11.46
CA PHE A 276 13.31 1.91 -11.97
C PHE A 276 11.83 1.56 -12.11
N GLY A 277 11.02 1.81 -11.07
CA GLY A 277 9.58 1.54 -11.11
C GLY A 277 8.82 2.39 -12.12
N GLN A 278 9.32 3.59 -12.46
CA GLN A 278 8.77 4.42 -13.54
C GLN A 278 9.01 3.85 -14.94
N ASN A 279 10.14 3.15 -15.16
CA ASN A 279 10.40 2.38 -16.38
C ASN A 279 11.54 1.36 -16.16
N PRO A 280 11.22 0.08 -15.89
CA PRO A 280 12.24 -0.94 -15.65
C PRO A 280 13.13 -1.24 -16.87
N GLN A 281 12.57 -1.10 -18.07
CA GLN A 281 13.21 -1.47 -19.33
C GLN A 281 14.38 -0.53 -19.70
N ASP A 282 14.41 0.67 -19.11
CA ASP A 282 15.53 1.61 -19.21
C ASP A 282 16.85 1.07 -18.61
N PHE A 283 16.76 0.11 -17.68
CA PHE A 283 17.90 -0.43 -16.94
C PHE A 283 18.32 -1.80 -17.43
N THR A 284 17.37 -2.66 -17.77
CA THR A 284 17.62 -3.98 -18.34
C THR A 284 16.40 -4.37 -19.17
N VAL A 285 16.59 -4.60 -20.46
CA VAL A 285 15.50 -4.92 -21.38
C VAL A 285 15.04 -6.36 -21.15
N HIS A 286 13.76 -6.66 -21.32
CA HIS A 286 13.17 -7.99 -21.08
C HIS A 286 13.46 -8.54 -19.66
N ASN A 287 13.59 -7.65 -18.67
CA ASN A 287 13.92 -8.05 -17.30
C ASN A 287 12.81 -8.85 -16.58
N GLY A 288 11.58 -8.88 -17.13
CA GLY A 288 10.39 -9.51 -16.54
C GLY A 288 9.55 -8.59 -15.67
N GLU A 289 10.06 -7.41 -15.32
CA GLU A 289 9.31 -6.34 -14.65
C GLU A 289 8.49 -5.58 -15.68
N PHE A 290 7.16 -5.68 -15.57
CA PHE A 290 6.24 -4.92 -16.39
C PHE A 290 5.99 -3.55 -15.78
N LEU A 291 5.60 -2.58 -16.60
CA LEU A 291 4.93 -1.39 -16.10
C LEU A 291 3.57 -1.83 -15.57
N ALA A 292 3.47 -2.05 -14.26
CA ALA A 292 2.19 -2.16 -13.59
C ALA A 292 1.36 -0.90 -13.89
N ASP A 293 0.04 -1.06 -14.06
CA ASP A 293 -0.89 0.06 -14.24
C ASP A 293 -1.13 0.80 -12.90
N ALA A 294 -0.03 1.34 -12.38
CA ALA A 294 0.08 1.99 -11.10
C ALA A 294 0.33 3.48 -11.33
N THR A 295 -0.57 4.30 -10.80
CA THR A 295 -0.40 5.74 -10.71
C THR A 295 0.86 6.09 -9.91
N ASP A 296 1.44 7.27 -10.14
CA ASP A 296 2.64 7.71 -9.41
C ASP A 296 2.49 7.65 -7.87
N PRO A 297 1.34 8.01 -7.24
CA PRO A 297 1.11 7.78 -5.81
C PRO A 297 1.11 6.30 -5.39
N GLN A 298 0.59 5.39 -6.23
CA GLN A 298 0.66 3.94 -5.98
C GLN A 298 2.10 3.43 -6.06
N LEU A 299 2.85 3.88 -7.07
CA LEU A 299 4.27 3.55 -7.22
C LEU A 299 5.07 4.05 -6.02
N ARG A 300 4.92 5.33 -5.63
CA ARG A 300 5.55 5.92 -4.44
C ARG A 300 5.22 5.10 -3.19
N ALA A 301 3.97 4.71 -3.01
CA ALA A 301 3.53 3.92 -1.85
C ALA A 301 4.18 2.52 -1.82
N VAL A 302 4.23 1.81 -2.95
CA VAL A 302 4.92 0.51 -3.06
C VAL A 302 6.40 0.65 -2.73
N ILE A 303 7.07 1.68 -3.24
CA ILE A 303 8.49 1.93 -2.93
C ILE A 303 8.66 2.25 -1.45
N GLY A 304 7.82 3.12 -0.87
CA GLY A 304 7.83 3.40 0.57
C GLY A 304 7.70 2.12 1.40
N TYR A 305 6.77 1.24 1.04
CA TYR A 305 6.64 -0.09 1.64
C TYR A 305 7.92 -0.92 1.54
N LEU A 306 8.52 -1.04 0.36
CA LEU A 306 9.76 -1.79 0.14
C LEU A 306 10.99 -1.17 0.83
N MET A 307 11.03 0.16 0.97
CA MET A 307 12.14 0.87 1.62
C MET A 307 12.14 0.70 3.15
N VAL A 308 10.98 0.49 3.78
CA VAL A 308 10.89 0.29 5.24
C VAL A 308 10.92 -1.18 5.68
N GLN A 309 10.87 -2.15 4.75
CA GLN A 309 10.95 -3.57 5.11
C GLN A 309 12.27 -3.88 5.83
N GLY A 310 12.15 -4.51 7.01
CA GLY A 310 13.27 -4.85 7.87
C GLY A 310 14.00 -3.65 8.50
N VAL A 311 13.35 -2.47 8.57
CA VAL A 311 13.84 -1.30 9.31
C VAL A 311 13.07 -1.18 10.63
N PRO A 312 13.53 -1.82 11.73
CA PRO A 312 12.83 -1.79 13.00
C PRO A 312 12.78 -0.36 13.57
N GLY A 313 11.60 0.06 14.02
CA GLY A 313 11.41 1.39 14.60
C GLY A 313 11.49 2.54 13.60
N PHE A 314 11.28 2.30 12.29
CA PHE A 314 11.17 3.36 11.29
C PHE A 314 10.21 4.46 11.74
N GLN A 315 10.69 5.70 11.77
CA GLN A 315 9.89 6.87 12.15
C GLN A 315 9.10 7.34 10.93
N TYR A 316 7.80 7.12 10.96
CA TYR A 316 6.90 7.53 9.88
C TYR A 316 6.71 9.04 9.89
N TYR A 317 6.63 9.63 8.70
CA TYR A 317 6.22 11.02 8.55
C TYR A 317 4.77 11.19 8.97
N GLU A 318 4.50 12.26 9.72
CA GLU A 318 3.17 12.71 10.11
C GLU A 318 2.87 14.04 9.40
N PRO A 319 2.12 14.04 8.26
CA PRO A 319 1.92 15.24 7.46
C PRO A 319 1.27 16.40 8.23
N TRP A 320 0.48 16.11 9.25
CA TRP A 320 -0.11 17.10 10.14
C TRP A 320 0.87 17.81 11.09
N THR A 321 2.15 17.40 11.12
CA THR A 321 3.22 18.10 11.84
C THR A 321 4.00 19.09 10.94
N SER A 322 3.59 19.24 9.68
CA SER A 322 4.31 20.05 8.70
C SER A 322 4.09 21.56 8.87
N PRO A 323 4.94 22.40 8.24
CA PRO A 323 4.76 23.85 8.24
C PRO A 323 3.38 24.29 7.73
N GLU A 324 2.81 23.59 6.74
CA GLU A 324 1.48 23.86 6.19
C GLU A 324 0.38 23.76 7.24
N PHE A 325 0.45 22.76 8.13
CA PHE A 325 -0.50 22.56 9.21
C PHE A 325 -0.36 23.55 10.38
N SER A 326 0.81 24.19 10.52
CA SER A 326 0.99 25.34 11.42
C SER A 326 0.53 26.68 10.83
N LYS A 327 0.26 26.75 9.53
CA LYS A 327 -0.10 27.98 8.79
C LYS A 327 -1.49 27.91 8.15
N THR A 328 -2.41 27.17 8.79
CA THR A 328 -3.77 26.97 8.30
C THR A 328 -4.56 28.27 8.21
N ASP A 329 -5.32 28.41 7.13
CA ASP A 329 -6.18 29.56 6.86
C ASP A 329 -7.64 29.10 6.69
N VAL A 330 -8.47 29.41 7.69
CA VAL A 330 -9.90 29.07 7.70
C VAL A 330 -10.67 29.77 6.57
N GLY A 331 -10.25 30.97 6.15
CA GLY A 331 -10.85 31.70 5.04
C GLY A 331 -10.58 31.02 3.71
N ARG A 332 -9.32 30.63 3.46
CA ARG A 332 -8.94 29.83 2.29
C ARG A 332 -9.60 28.46 2.30
N GLY A 333 -9.65 27.79 3.46
CA GLY A 333 -10.38 26.53 3.65
C GLY A 333 -11.87 26.62 3.33
N LYS A 334 -12.53 27.74 3.68
CA LYS A 334 -13.92 28.01 3.32
C LYS A 334 -14.14 28.13 1.81
N VAL A 335 -13.22 28.78 1.10
CA VAL A 335 -13.27 28.91 -0.37
C VAL A 335 -13.10 27.54 -1.02
N LEU A 336 -12.07 26.78 -0.62
CA LEU A 336 -11.83 25.42 -1.11
C LEU A 336 -13.01 24.48 -0.83
N TYR A 337 -13.61 24.56 0.36
CA TYR A 337 -14.79 23.77 0.70
C TYR A 337 -15.99 24.13 -0.20
N ARG A 338 -16.23 25.42 -0.45
CA ARG A 338 -17.31 25.89 -1.32
C ARG A 338 -17.14 25.38 -2.76
N GLU A 339 -15.91 25.42 -3.27
CA GLU A 339 -15.61 25.03 -4.64
C GLU A 339 -15.65 23.51 -4.84
N TYR A 340 -14.94 22.76 -4.00
CA TYR A 340 -14.67 21.34 -4.22
C TYR A 340 -15.54 20.38 -3.40
N CYS A 341 -15.97 20.76 -2.19
CA CYS A 341 -16.65 19.85 -1.28
C CYS A 341 -18.18 20.03 -1.28
N ALA A 342 -18.67 21.27 -1.36
CA ALA A 342 -20.08 21.61 -1.22
C ALA A 342 -20.97 21.07 -2.35
N GLN A 343 -20.40 20.74 -3.51
CA GLN A 343 -21.12 20.10 -4.63
C GLN A 343 -21.76 18.76 -4.23
N CYS A 344 -21.14 18.02 -3.30
CA CYS A 344 -21.67 16.78 -2.74
C CYS A 344 -22.13 16.96 -1.29
N HIS A 345 -21.31 17.58 -0.43
CA HIS A 345 -21.60 17.68 1.00
C HIS A 345 -22.54 18.83 1.38
N GLY A 346 -22.89 19.71 0.43
CA GLY A 346 -23.71 20.89 0.66
C GLY A 346 -22.95 22.05 1.29
N LEU A 347 -23.40 23.28 1.00
CA LEU A 347 -22.81 24.51 1.58
C LEU A 347 -22.93 24.55 3.10
N THR A 348 -24.00 23.97 3.65
CA THR A 348 -24.23 23.86 5.11
C THR A 348 -23.82 22.50 5.67
N GLY A 349 -23.13 21.66 4.88
CA GLY A 349 -22.64 20.37 5.34
C GLY A 349 -23.72 19.29 5.52
N LYS A 350 -24.92 19.45 4.95
CA LYS A 350 -26.04 18.53 5.18
C LYS A 350 -26.05 17.29 4.30
N GLY A 351 -25.06 17.12 3.41
CA GLY A 351 -25.08 16.06 2.39
C GLY A 351 -26.10 16.33 1.26
N ASP A 352 -26.53 17.58 1.12
CA ASP A 352 -27.58 18.08 0.22
C ASP A 352 -27.03 18.86 -0.98
N GLY A 353 -25.76 18.64 -1.34
CA GLY A 353 -25.16 19.24 -2.52
C GLY A 353 -25.85 18.78 -3.82
N PRO A 354 -25.82 19.58 -4.91
CA PRO A 354 -26.52 19.26 -6.16
C PRO A 354 -26.15 17.90 -6.76
N ALA A 355 -24.94 17.40 -6.52
CA ALA A 355 -24.51 16.07 -6.99
C ALA A 355 -24.96 14.91 -6.07
N ALA A 356 -25.38 15.18 -4.83
CA ALA A 356 -25.64 14.15 -3.81
C ALA A 356 -26.80 13.21 -4.15
N SER A 357 -27.79 13.68 -4.92
CA SER A 357 -28.99 12.92 -5.29
C SER A 357 -28.64 11.62 -6.02
N GLY A 358 -27.70 11.66 -6.97
CA GLY A 358 -27.26 10.53 -7.78
C GLY A 358 -26.18 9.63 -7.14
N LEU A 359 -25.70 9.94 -5.94
CA LEU A 359 -24.61 9.19 -5.30
C LEU A 359 -25.14 8.12 -4.34
N GLU A 360 -24.65 6.89 -4.51
CA GLU A 360 -24.78 5.81 -3.53
C GLU A 360 -23.38 5.26 -3.15
N PRO A 361 -23.03 5.13 -1.85
CA PRO A 361 -23.77 5.69 -0.71
C PRO A 361 -23.81 7.22 -0.74
N LYS A 362 -24.81 7.79 -0.06
CA LYS A 362 -24.97 9.24 0.10
C LYS A 362 -23.75 9.89 0.78
N PRO A 363 -23.41 11.16 0.46
CA PRO A 363 -22.32 11.89 1.12
C PRO A 363 -22.48 12.00 2.63
N ALA A 364 -21.37 12.06 3.36
CA ALA A 364 -21.38 12.23 4.81
C ALA A 364 -21.93 13.62 5.21
N ILE A 365 -22.76 13.65 6.26
CA ILE A 365 -23.40 14.85 6.79
C ILE A 365 -22.40 15.57 7.72
N HIS A 366 -21.59 16.46 7.15
CA HIS A 366 -20.60 17.26 7.87
C HIS A 366 -21.21 18.06 9.03
N ALA A 367 -22.42 18.60 8.89
CA ALA A 367 -23.12 19.33 9.95
C ALA A 367 -23.27 18.51 11.25
N ASN A 368 -23.37 17.18 11.13
CA ASN A 368 -23.54 16.26 12.25
C ASN A 368 -22.20 15.69 12.77
N MET A 369 -21.06 15.99 12.13
CA MET A 369 -19.73 15.53 12.58
C MET A 369 -19.01 16.58 13.44
N PRO A 370 -18.51 16.21 14.64
CA PRO A 370 -17.68 17.06 15.47
C PRO A 370 -16.20 16.89 15.08
N PHE A 371 -15.76 17.61 14.05
CA PHE A 371 -14.42 17.47 13.47
C PHE A 371 -13.26 17.76 14.45
N ASP A 372 -13.51 18.51 15.52
CA ASP A 372 -12.55 18.76 16.61
C ASP A 372 -12.20 17.49 17.39
N LYS A 373 -13.13 16.52 17.46
CA LYS A 373 -12.96 15.25 18.18
C LYS A 373 -12.45 14.11 17.29
N LEU A 374 -12.21 14.36 16.00
CA LEU A 374 -11.77 13.33 15.05
C LEU A 374 -10.23 13.27 14.95
N PRO A 375 -9.63 12.07 14.90
CA PRO A 375 -8.19 11.90 14.72
C PRO A 375 -7.70 12.62 13.46
N ILE A 376 -6.63 13.39 13.60
CA ILE A 376 -6.07 14.16 12.47
C ILE A 376 -5.58 13.24 11.34
N GLU A 377 -5.03 12.07 11.66
CA GLU A 377 -4.65 11.04 10.68
C GLU A 377 -5.85 10.62 9.81
N TYR A 378 -7.02 10.40 10.42
CA TYR A 378 -8.23 10.02 9.69
C TYR A 378 -8.72 11.15 8.78
N LEU A 379 -8.75 12.40 9.28
CA LEU A 379 -9.15 13.57 8.49
C LEU A 379 -8.19 13.84 7.32
N TYR A 380 -6.89 13.76 7.58
CA TYR A 380 -5.87 13.88 6.55
C TYR A 380 -6.03 12.79 5.50
N ASN A 381 -6.12 11.51 5.89
CA ASN A 381 -6.19 10.41 4.94
C ASN A 381 -7.47 10.45 4.08
N VAL A 382 -8.64 10.74 4.65
CA VAL A 382 -9.91 10.77 3.88
C VAL A 382 -10.00 11.95 2.91
N ILE A 383 -9.32 13.07 3.19
CA ILE A 383 -9.30 14.24 2.31
C ILE A 383 -8.15 14.15 1.31
N ASN A 384 -6.92 13.94 1.79
CA ASN A 384 -5.73 13.90 0.94
C ASN A 384 -5.78 12.71 -0.03
N HIS A 385 -6.12 11.51 0.45
CA HIS A 385 -6.10 10.27 -0.32
C HIS A 385 -7.51 9.78 -0.75
N GLY A 386 -8.57 10.51 -0.40
CA GLY A 386 -9.95 10.20 -0.77
C GLY A 386 -10.62 9.09 0.04
N GLY A 387 -11.84 8.72 -0.34
CA GLY A 387 -12.66 7.78 0.43
C GLY A 387 -12.07 6.38 0.54
N VAL A 388 -11.52 5.84 -0.56
CA VAL A 388 -10.99 4.47 -0.63
C VAL A 388 -9.86 4.24 0.37
N ALA A 389 -9.03 5.26 0.62
CA ALA A 389 -7.94 5.22 1.59
C ALA A 389 -8.40 4.81 3.00
N VAL A 390 -9.60 5.23 3.38
CA VAL A 390 -10.24 4.90 4.66
C VAL A 390 -11.47 4.01 4.48
N GLY A 391 -11.45 3.12 3.47
CA GLY A 391 -12.49 2.11 3.26
C GLY A 391 -13.89 2.67 2.98
N LYS A 392 -13.98 3.88 2.41
CA LYS A 392 -15.24 4.54 2.01
C LYS A 392 -15.38 4.60 0.49
N SER A 393 -16.50 5.15 0.02
CA SER A 393 -16.85 5.25 -1.40
C SER A 393 -15.75 5.92 -2.25
N PRO A 394 -15.46 5.40 -3.45
CA PRO A 394 -14.57 6.06 -4.43
C PRO A 394 -15.12 7.40 -4.94
N ASN A 395 -16.41 7.69 -4.71
CA ASN A 395 -17.03 8.96 -5.05
C ASN A 395 -16.53 10.14 -4.18
N MET A 396 -15.73 9.88 -3.14
CA MET A 396 -14.97 10.90 -2.41
C MET A 396 -13.54 10.97 -2.99
N PRO A 397 -13.20 12.00 -3.78
CA PRO A 397 -11.96 12.03 -4.56
C PRO A 397 -10.67 12.20 -3.73
N TYR A 398 -9.53 11.90 -4.35
CA TYR A 398 -8.20 12.26 -3.85
C TYR A 398 -8.00 13.78 -4.04
N TRP A 399 -7.98 14.56 -2.96
CA TRP A 399 -7.82 16.02 -3.08
C TRP A 399 -6.37 16.51 -3.02
N GLY A 400 -5.43 15.69 -2.55
CA GLY A 400 -4.02 16.11 -2.38
C GLY A 400 -3.34 16.59 -3.67
N LEU A 401 -3.73 16.05 -4.84
CA LEU A 401 -3.21 16.47 -6.15
C LEU A 401 -3.87 17.77 -6.67
N THR A 402 -5.06 18.10 -6.18
CA THR A 402 -5.86 19.25 -6.65
C THR A 402 -5.62 20.50 -5.80
N ILE A 403 -5.57 20.35 -4.47
CA ILE A 403 -5.48 21.48 -3.52
C ILE A 403 -4.16 21.51 -2.73
N GLY A 404 -3.30 20.50 -2.89
CA GLY A 404 -2.00 20.41 -2.22
C GLY A 404 -2.10 20.22 -0.70
N GLN A 405 -0.94 20.06 -0.05
CA GLN A 405 -0.85 19.90 1.41
C GLN A 405 -1.47 21.08 2.18
N GLN A 406 -1.18 22.32 1.74
CA GLN A 406 -1.74 23.52 2.36
C GLN A 406 -3.27 23.55 2.26
N GLY A 407 -3.84 23.28 1.08
CA GLY A 407 -5.29 23.28 0.91
C GLY A 407 -5.98 22.18 1.72
N VAL A 408 -5.38 20.99 1.84
CA VAL A 408 -5.87 19.93 2.74
C VAL A 408 -5.88 20.42 4.20
N ALA A 409 -4.79 21.05 4.66
CA ALA A 409 -4.69 21.59 6.01
C ALA A 409 -5.74 22.69 6.27
N ASP A 410 -5.94 23.60 5.32
CA ASP A 410 -6.91 24.69 5.40
C ASP A 410 -8.36 24.18 5.44
N VAL A 411 -8.70 23.19 4.60
CA VAL A 411 -10.03 22.56 4.60
C VAL A 411 -10.28 21.85 5.94
N ILE A 412 -9.29 21.15 6.50
CA ILE A 412 -9.41 20.54 7.84
C ILE A 412 -9.66 21.61 8.92
N ALA A 413 -8.95 22.74 8.87
CA ALA A 413 -9.17 23.85 9.80
C ALA A 413 -10.57 24.46 9.64
N TYR A 414 -11.04 24.66 8.41
CA TYR A 414 -12.40 25.13 8.13
C TYR A 414 -13.48 24.17 8.65
N LEU A 415 -13.34 22.86 8.40
CA LEU A 415 -14.27 21.84 8.87
C LEU A 415 -14.37 21.85 10.40
N ARG A 416 -13.23 21.90 11.08
CA ARG A 416 -13.12 22.01 12.55
C ARG A 416 -13.80 23.25 13.11
N VAL A 417 -13.54 24.43 12.55
CA VAL A 417 -14.15 25.68 13.05
C VAL A 417 -15.66 25.74 12.76
N THR A 418 -16.10 25.25 11.60
CA THR A 418 -17.48 25.44 11.11
C THR A 418 -18.46 24.37 11.59
N PHE A 419 -18.04 23.10 11.64
CA PHE A 419 -18.94 21.98 11.90
C PHE A 419 -18.62 21.34 13.25
N LYS A 420 -19.46 21.65 14.25
CA LYS A 420 -19.31 21.18 15.64
C LYS A 420 -20.07 19.89 15.95
N GLY A 421 -20.81 19.35 14.99
CA GLY A 421 -21.68 18.18 15.17
C GLY A 421 -22.97 18.50 15.91
N ILE A 422 -23.75 17.46 16.20
CA ILE A 422 -24.97 17.57 17.02
C ILE A 422 -24.56 17.87 18.48
N PRO A 423 -25.10 18.92 19.14
CA PRO A 423 -24.81 19.20 20.53
C PRO A 423 -25.16 18.02 21.44
N GLU A 424 -24.32 17.72 22.44
CA GLU A 424 -24.51 16.56 23.34
C GLU A 424 -25.88 16.58 24.05
N ALA A 425 -26.40 17.76 24.41
CA ALA A 425 -27.75 17.91 24.97
C ALA A 425 -28.88 17.63 23.95
N ALA A 426 -28.67 17.90 22.66
CA ALA A 426 -29.65 17.60 21.61
C ALA A 426 -29.71 16.10 21.28
N SER A 427 -28.69 15.32 21.68
CA SER A 427 -28.75 13.85 21.64
C SER A 427 -29.78 13.25 22.61
N SER A 428 -30.35 14.04 23.53
CA SER A 428 -31.28 13.60 24.58
C SER A 428 -32.71 14.16 24.49
N ALA A 429 -33.07 14.93 23.46
CA ALA A 429 -34.35 15.66 23.41
C ALA A 429 -35.19 15.42 22.12
N GLY A 430 -35.90 14.28 22.10
CA GLY A 430 -37.29 14.18 21.62
C GLY A 430 -37.64 14.27 20.12
N SER A 431 -37.79 13.11 19.46
CA SER A 431 -38.99 12.69 18.69
C SER A 431 -38.74 11.29 18.08
N GLU A 432 -38.98 10.22 18.84
CA GLU A 432 -40.22 9.39 18.85
C GLU A 432 -40.40 8.48 17.61
N PRO A 433 -40.85 7.21 17.76
CA PRO A 433 -40.44 6.17 18.70
C PRO A 433 -39.80 4.95 17.99
N SER A 434 -39.03 4.14 18.73
CA SER A 434 -38.51 2.83 18.28
C SER A 434 -37.79 2.81 16.92
N ALA A 435 -36.47 3.02 16.94
CA ALA A 435 -35.64 2.34 15.94
C ALA A 435 -35.76 0.84 16.21
N ALA A 436 -36.65 0.16 15.47
CA ALA A 436 -37.00 -1.24 15.68
C ALA A 436 -35.75 -2.10 15.92
N CYS A 437 -35.81 -2.98 16.94
CA CYS A 437 -34.71 -3.83 17.38
C CYS A 437 -34.05 -4.50 16.15
N VAL A 438 -34.88 -5.18 15.36
CA VAL A 438 -34.53 -5.64 14.02
C VAL A 438 -34.47 -4.43 13.08
N GLN A 439 -33.25 -4.07 12.69
CA GLN A 439 -32.97 -3.05 11.67
C GLN A 439 -32.79 -3.73 10.30
N PRO A 440 -33.83 -3.78 9.43
CA PRO A 440 -33.74 -4.43 8.13
C PRO A 440 -32.77 -3.66 7.23
N ARG A 441 -31.71 -4.34 6.77
CA ARG A 441 -30.67 -3.74 5.92
C ARG A 441 -30.11 -4.76 4.96
N LYS A 442 -29.95 -4.36 3.69
CA LYS A 442 -29.26 -5.16 2.67
C LYS A 442 -27.75 -4.97 2.80
N THR A 443 -27.11 -5.71 3.71
CA THR A 443 -25.64 -5.86 3.75
C THR A 443 -25.21 -7.00 2.84
N ALA A 444 -24.06 -6.86 2.16
CA ALA A 444 -23.48 -7.97 1.41
C ALA A 444 -23.19 -9.15 2.33
N MET A 445 -23.61 -10.36 1.92
CA MET A 445 -23.25 -11.59 2.62
C MET A 445 -21.77 -11.86 2.42
N ALA A 446 -21.11 -12.34 3.48
CA ALA A 446 -19.75 -12.83 3.40
C ALA A 446 -19.69 -14.07 2.49
N PRO A 447 -18.54 -14.37 1.87
CA PRO A 447 -18.32 -15.64 1.18
C PRO A 447 -18.58 -16.84 2.10
N ASN A 448 -18.99 -17.98 1.52
CA ASN A 448 -19.41 -19.16 2.29
C ASN A 448 -18.33 -19.70 3.25
N ASP A 449 -17.05 -19.55 2.90
CA ASP A 449 -15.93 -19.96 3.76
C ASP A 449 -15.75 -19.06 4.99
N TYR A 450 -16.34 -17.87 5.00
CA TYR A 450 -16.47 -17.02 6.18
C TYR A 450 -17.74 -17.31 6.95
N LEU A 451 -18.89 -17.46 6.29
CA LEU A 451 -20.20 -17.65 6.96
C LEU A 451 -20.23 -18.85 7.92
N THR A 452 -19.48 -19.91 7.60
CA THR A 452 -19.36 -21.12 8.44
C THR A 452 -18.34 -21.01 9.58
N ARG A 453 -17.55 -19.93 9.65
CA ARG A 453 -16.57 -19.73 10.72
C ARG A 453 -17.26 -19.32 12.02
N THR A 454 -17.08 -20.15 13.04
CA THR A 454 -17.31 -19.79 14.44
C THR A 454 -16.08 -19.06 15.01
N ASN A 455 -16.26 -18.33 16.10
CA ASN A 455 -15.16 -17.65 16.78
C ASN A 455 -14.19 -18.67 17.42
N PRO A 456 -12.91 -18.75 16.97
CA PRO A 456 -11.95 -19.72 17.46
C PRO A 456 -11.27 -19.28 18.78
N VAL A 457 -11.44 -18.02 19.18
CA VAL A 457 -10.92 -17.51 20.45
C VAL A 457 -11.90 -17.89 21.56
N PRO A 458 -11.47 -18.52 22.67
CA PRO A 458 -12.38 -18.87 23.76
C PRO A 458 -13.07 -17.65 24.39
N ALA A 459 -14.37 -17.77 24.65
CA ALA A 459 -15.13 -16.76 25.39
C ALA A 459 -14.65 -16.72 26.85
N SER A 460 -14.20 -15.55 27.31
CA SER A 460 -13.75 -15.35 28.68
C SER A 460 -13.88 -13.87 29.08
N ALA A 461 -13.89 -13.59 30.38
CA ALA A 461 -13.85 -12.21 30.86
C ALA A 461 -12.58 -11.45 30.39
N GLY A 462 -11.47 -12.16 30.09
CA GLY A 462 -10.27 -11.57 29.51
C GLY A 462 -10.46 -11.16 28.05
N THR A 463 -11.01 -12.05 27.22
CA THR A 463 -11.20 -11.81 25.78
C THR A 463 -12.30 -10.78 25.51
N VAL A 464 -13.37 -10.74 26.33
CA VAL A 464 -14.38 -9.66 26.31
C VAL A 464 -13.76 -8.30 26.70
N ARG A 465 -12.87 -8.24 27.71
CA ARG A 465 -12.16 -6.99 28.06
C ARG A 465 -11.23 -6.51 26.96
N ALA A 466 -10.50 -7.42 26.30
CA ALA A 466 -9.66 -7.07 25.15
C ALA A 466 -10.50 -6.51 23.98
N GLY A 467 -11.64 -7.16 23.67
CA GLY A 467 -12.60 -6.66 22.69
C GLY A 467 -13.18 -5.28 23.04
N LYS A 468 -13.46 -5.03 24.33
CA LYS A 468 -13.94 -3.73 24.82
C LYS A 468 -12.92 -2.60 24.61
N GLU A 469 -11.64 -2.88 24.88
CA GLU A 469 -10.55 -1.91 24.70
C GLU A 469 -10.35 -1.55 23.22
N LEU A 470 -10.43 -2.54 22.32
CA LEU A 470 -10.43 -2.32 20.87
C LEU A 470 -11.61 -1.43 20.45
N PHE A 471 -12.82 -1.79 20.89
CA PHE A 471 -14.04 -1.07 20.53
C PHE A 471 -14.03 0.40 21.00
N LEU A 472 -13.61 0.64 22.25
CA LEU A 472 -13.67 1.97 22.87
C LEU A 472 -12.47 2.87 22.56
N ARG A 473 -11.29 2.31 22.26
CA ARG A 473 -10.05 3.11 22.23
C ARG A 473 -9.12 2.79 21.07
N THR A 474 -8.80 1.52 20.84
CA THR A 474 -7.57 1.17 20.10
C THR A 474 -7.77 0.64 18.68
N ALA A 475 -9.01 0.34 18.24
CA ALA A 475 -9.26 -0.09 16.86
C ALA A 475 -8.88 0.98 15.81
N GLN A 476 -8.34 0.53 14.67
CA GLN A 476 -7.75 1.39 13.63
C GLN A 476 -8.37 1.09 12.25
N PRO A 477 -8.78 2.11 11.46
CA PRO A 477 -8.30 3.50 11.50
C PRO A 477 -9.05 4.45 12.46
N ILE A 478 -10.11 3.99 13.11
CA ILE A 478 -10.85 4.80 14.10
C ILE A 478 -11.57 3.87 15.10
N ALA A 479 -11.60 4.23 16.38
CA ALA A 479 -12.25 3.41 17.41
C ALA A 479 -13.75 3.21 17.13
N CYS A 480 -14.25 1.98 17.31
CA CYS A 480 -15.62 1.59 16.94
C CYS A 480 -16.69 2.46 17.62
N VAL A 481 -16.43 2.87 18.87
CA VAL A 481 -17.27 3.77 19.67
C VAL A 481 -17.61 5.08 18.97
N MET A 482 -16.72 5.60 18.12
CA MET A 482 -16.92 6.87 17.41
C MET A 482 -18.15 6.80 16.49
N CYS A 483 -18.48 5.61 15.97
CA CYS A 483 -19.69 5.38 15.17
C CYS A 483 -20.78 4.68 15.99
N HIS A 484 -20.45 3.63 16.74
CA HIS A 484 -21.43 2.73 17.36
C HIS A 484 -21.88 3.13 18.77
N GLY A 485 -21.23 4.11 19.41
CA GLY A 485 -21.54 4.56 20.77
C GLY A 485 -21.02 3.61 21.85
N GLU A 486 -20.82 4.10 23.08
CA GLU A 486 -20.22 3.30 24.16
C GLU A 486 -21.03 2.04 24.50
N GLN A 487 -22.35 2.12 24.33
CA GLN A 487 -23.31 1.05 24.57
C GLN A 487 -23.51 0.15 23.34
N GLY A 488 -22.93 0.48 22.19
CA GLY A 488 -23.16 -0.22 20.92
C GLY A 488 -24.53 0.02 20.29
N ASP A 489 -25.29 1.00 20.76
CA ASP A 489 -26.67 1.26 20.32
C ASP A 489 -26.78 1.95 18.94
N GLY A 490 -25.64 2.24 18.31
CA GLY A 490 -25.54 2.93 17.03
C GLY A 490 -25.53 4.46 17.14
N LYS A 491 -25.63 5.02 18.35
CA LYS A 491 -25.65 6.47 18.61
C LYS A 491 -24.26 7.03 18.96
N GLY A 492 -23.22 6.51 18.31
CA GLY A 492 -21.88 7.08 18.44
C GLY A 492 -21.82 8.50 17.89
N LEU A 493 -20.76 9.20 18.27
CA LEU A 493 -20.52 10.61 17.99
C LEU A 493 -20.59 11.00 16.49
N MET A 494 -20.21 10.09 15.59
CA MET A 494 -20.37 10.20 14.13
C MET A 494 -21.58 9.41 13.58
N GLY A 495 -22.25 8.60 14.38
CA GLY A 495 -23.29 7.68 13.92
C GLY A 495 -24.46 8.40 13.24
N GLY A 496 -24.89 9.54 13.79
CA GLY A 496 -25.92 10.42 13.20
C GLY A 496 -25.47 11.19 11.94
N ALA A 497 -24.23 11.04 11.49
CA ALA A 497 -23.71 11.65 10.25
C ALA A 497 -23.57 10.66 9.09
N LEU A 498 -23.88 9.37 9.32
CA LEU A 498 -23.72 8.28 8.35
C LEU A 498 -25.08 7.85 7.80
N VAL A 499 -25.10 7.51 6.50
CA VAL A 499 -26.28 6.98 5.81
C VAL A 499 -25.92 5.64 5.17
N PRO A 500 -26.59 4.52 5.55
CA PRO A 500 -27.42 4.37 6.74
C PRO A 500 -26.62 4.60 8.04
N PRO A 501 -27.29 4.93 9.17
CA PRO A 501 -26.63 5.06 10.47
C PRO A 501 -26.02 3.72 10.92
N PRO A 502 -25.11 3.66 11.90
CA PRO A 502 -24.54 2.41 12.41
C PRO A 502 -25.58 1.41 12.93
N ARG A 503 -25.23 0.12 12.99
CA ARG A 503 -26.12 -0.94 13.49
C ARG A 503 -26.19 -0.87 15.02
N ASN A 504 -27.40 -1.04 15.56
CA ASN A 504 -27.62 -1.24 17.00
C ASN A 504 -27.25 -2.68 17.38
N PHE A 505 -26.16 -2.86 18.13
CA PHE A 505 -25.71 -4.17 18.63
C PHE A 505 -26.42 -4.62 19.91
N THR A 506 -27.21 -3.77 20.57
CA THR A 506 -27.95 -4.16 21.79
C THR A 506 -29.19 -5.01 21.50
N CYS A 507 -29.57 -5.20 20.24
CA CYS A 507 -30.71 -6.03 19.88
C CYS A 507 -30.33 -7.52 19.84
N GLY A 508 -30.69 -8.29 20.87
CA GLY A 508 -30.45 -9.74 20.93
C GLY A 508 -31.05 -10.51 19.76
N GLU A 509 -32.32 -10.24 19.43
CA GLU A 509 -33.06 -10.86 18.32
C GLU A 509 -32.26 -10.78 17.00
N MET A 510 -31.97 -9.55 16.56
CA MET A 510 -31.22 -9.30 15.33
C MET A 510 -29.78 -9.80 15.36
N MET A 511 -29.09 -9.68 16.51
CA MET A 511 -27.72 -10.17 16.62
C MET A 511 -27.65 -11.69 16.56
N SER A 512 -28.64 -12.41 17.09
CA SER A 512 -28.67 -13.88 17.10
C SER A 512 -28.67 -14.49 15.69
N GLU A 513 -29.29 -13.82 14.71
CA GLU A 513 -29.36 -14.28 13.31
C GLU A 513 -28.07 -14.02 12.51
N ILE A 514 -27.22 -13.09 12.94
CA ILE A 514 -25.99 -12.73 12.22
C ILE A 514 -24.86 -13.69 12.64
N PRO A 515 -24.26 -14.50 11.74
CA PRO A 515 -23.15 -15.38 12.10
C PRO A 515 -21.89 -14.63 12.53
N ASP A 516 -21.08 -15.23 13.41
CA ASP A 516 -19.77 -14.69 13.83
C ASP A 516 -18.85 -14.41 12.63
N GLY A 517 -18.81 -15.32 11.66
CA GLY A 517 -18.09 -15.14 10.40
C GLY A 517 -18.57 -13.95 9.55
N GLN A 518 -19.86 -13.59 9.58
CA GLN A 518 -20.38 -12.39 8.92
C GLN A 518 -19.89 -11.12 9.61
N LEU A 519 -19.88 -11.10 10.96
CA LEU A 519 -19.31 -9.98 11.73
C LEU A 519 -17.81 -9.82 11.44
N PHE A 520 -17.06 -10.93 11.45
CA PHE A 520 -15.63 -10.94 11.13
C PHE A 520 -15.35 -10.38 9.75
N TRP A 521 -16.08 -10.85 8.74
CA TRP A 521 -15.91 -10.41 7.36
C TRP A 521 -16.25 -8.92 7.18
N ILE A 522 -17.33 -8.42 7.80
CA ILE A 522 -17.68 -6.98 7.79
C ILE A 522 -16.60 -6.16 8.49
N ILE A 523 -16.05 -6.60 9.63
CA ILE A 523 -14.99 -5.85 10.32
C ILE A 523 -13.74 -5.77 9.43
N LYS A 524 -13.28 -6.90 8.87
CA LYS A 524 -12.07 -6.92 8.03
C LYS A 524 -12.23 -6.13 6.72
N ASN A 525 -13.39 -6.19 6.05
CA ASN A 525 -13.59 -5.69 4.68
C ASN A 525 -14.49 -4.45 4.58
N GLY A 526 -15.08 -4.01 5.69
CA GLY A 526 -16.10 -2.96 5.71
C GLY A 526 -17.47 -3.47 5.28
N SER A 527 -18.44 -2.56 5.13
CA SER A 527 -19.74 -2.88 4.54
C SER A 527 -20.01 -1.93 3.36
N PRO A 528 -19.86 -2.41 2.10
CA PRO A 528 -20.12 -1.61 0.91
C PRO A 528 -21.48 -0.93 0.93
N GLY A 529 -21.56 0.31 0.42
CA GLY A 529 -22.79 1.12 0.47
C GLY A 529 -23.14 1.68 1.86
N THR A 530 -22.21 1.71 2.82
CA THR A 530 -22.44 2.26 4.16
C THR A 530 -21.25 3.08 4.67
N GLY A 531 -21.40 3.69 5.85
CA GLY A 531 -20.31 4.37 6.55
C GLY A 531 -19.23 3.45 7.16
N MET A 532 -19.46 2.12 7.23
CA MET A 532 -18.58 1.15 7.90
C MET A 532 -17.33 0.84 7.06
N THR A 533 -16.18 1.36 7.51
CA THR A 533 -14.85 1.16 6.93
C THR A 533 -14.31 -0.25 7.18
N ALA A 534 -13.35 -0.66 6.34
CA ALA A 534 -12.54 -1.86 6.52
C ALA A 534 -11.46 -1.69 7.62
N PHE A 535 -11.42 -2.63 8.56
CA PHE A 535 -10.39 -2.77 9.60
C PHE A 535 -9.39 -3.88 9.24
N GLY A 536 -9.13 -4.10 7.94
CA GLY A 536 -8.34 -5.24 7.45
C GLY A 536 -6.91 -5.37 8.01
N GLY A 537 -6.35 -4.28 8.54
CA GLY A 537 -5.06 -4.27 9.22
C GLY A 537 -5.08 -4.72 10.69
N MET A 538 -6.25 -4.95 11.29
CA MET A 538 -6.35 -5.57 12.61
C MET A 538 -6.01 -7.07 12.51
N PRO A 539 -5.18 -7.62 13.42
CA PRO A 539 -4.97 -9.06 13.55
C PRO A 539 -6.28 -9.82 13.75
N ASP A 540 -6.38 -11.01 13.16
CA ASP A 540 -7.62 -11.79 13.17
C ASP A 540 -8.08 -12.14 14.59
N GLU A 541 -7.14 -12.45 15.49
CA GLU A 541 -7.42 -12.68 16.91
C GLU A 541 -8.08 -11.47 17.59
N GLN A 542 -7.64 -10.25 17.27
CA GLN A 542 -8.25 -9.02 17.80
C GLN A 542 -9.66 -8.81 17.27
N VAL A 543 -9.93 -9.17 16.01
CA VAL A 543 -11.30 -9.13 15.45
C VAL A 543 -12.20 -10.14 16.14
N TRP A 544 -11.70 -11.34 16.44
CA TRP A 544 -12.42 -12.35 17.21
C TRP A 544 -12.68 -11.94 18.67
N GLN A 545 -11.71 -11.29 19.34
CA GLN A 545 -11.90 -10.70 20.67
C GLN A 545 -12.95 -9.56 20.64
N LEU A 546 -12.91 -8.70 19.61
CA LEU A 546 -13.89 -7.64 19.38
C LEU A 546 -15.31 -8.20 19.17
N ILE A 547 -15.46 -9.32 18.46
CA ILE A 547 -16.75 -9.99 18.29
C ILE A 547 -17.30 -10.49 19.63
N HIS A 548 -16.49 -11.05 20.53
CA HIS A 548 -16.93 -11.40 21.89
C HIS A 548 -17.49 -10.20 22.65
N TYR A 549 -16.87 -9.03 22.52
CA TYR A 549 -17.43 -7.80 23.12
C TYR A 549 -18.73 -7.37 22.46
N ILE A 550 -18.81 -7.34 21.12
CA ILE A 550 -20.05 -7.02 20.39
C ILE A 550 -21.20 -7.96 20.78
N ARG A 551 -20.92 -9.27 20.93
CA ARG A 551 -21.89 -10.26 21.44
C ARG A 551 -22.35 -9.94 22.87
N SER A 552 -21.45 -9.47 23.74
CA SER A 552 -21.78 -9.10 25.12
C SER A 552 -22.63 -7.82 25.26
N LEU A 553 -22.82 -7.05 24.18
CA LEU A 553 -23.70 -5.87 24.17
C LEU A 553 -25.16 -6.23 23.86
N ALA A 554 -25.40 -7.36 23.21
CA ALA A 554 -26.72 -7.86 22.88
C ALA A 554 -27.51 -8.21 24.15
N LYS A 555 -28.76 -7.74 24.23
CA LYS A 555 -29.67 -7.94 25.36
C LYS A 555 -30.91 -8.71 24.94
#